data_AF-A0AAV1FKW2-F1
#
_entry.id   AF-A0AAV1FKW2-F1
#
_cell.length_a   1.000
_cell.length_b   1.000
_cell.length_c   1.000
_cell.angle_alpha   90.00
_cell.angle_beta   90.00
_cell.angle_gamma   90.00
#
_symmetry.space_group_name_H-M   'P 1'
#
loop_
_entity.id
_entity.type
_entity.pdbx_description
1 polymer ?
#
loop_
_entity_poly.entity_id
_entity_poly.type
_entity_poly.pdbx_seq_one_letter_code
_entity_poly.pdbx_strand_id
1 'polypeptide(L)'
;MAVVECSAPDCAFKTDDVSEALAIALLTNHGLAHQRAPYVATDPMLAPAPQGPNLDCPRVDVGVSIEEWNVFIRRWEVFRSRSGIGNAQAPFQLFQCAGPELGDSLLKANATVASGSLPDLITAVGFMTRTYAGRCWGPLTF
;
A
#
# COMPACT_ATOMS: atom_id res chain seq x y z
N MET A 1 -10.07 -15.97 12.70
CA MET A 1 -9.86 -14.58 12.23
C MET A 1 -9.51 -13.77 13.48
N ALA A 2 -8.62 -12.78 13.36
CA ALA A 2 -7.94 -12.16 14.50
C ALA A 2 -8.05 -10.63 14.43
N VAL A 3 -8.58 -10.06 15.52
CA VAL A 3 -8.56 -8.63 15.83
C VAL A 3 -7.40 -8.39 16.79
N VAL A 4 -6.40 -7.63 16.36
CA VAL A 4 -5.20 -7.34 17.14
C VAL A 4 -5.13 -5.85 17.41
N GLU A 5 -4.99 -5.48 18.68
CA GLU A 5 -4.87 -4.09 19.14
C GLU A 5 -3.40 -3.67 19.20
N CYS A 6 -3.13 -2.39 18.88
CA CYS A 6 -1.81 -1.82 19.04
C CYS A 6 -1.46 -1.72 20.54
N SER A 7 -0.26 -2.17 20.92
CA SER A 7 0.22 -2.13 22.31
C SER A 7 0.89 -0.81 22.71
N ALA A 8 0.97 0.17 21.80
CA ALA A 8 1.56 1.47 22.09
C ALA A 8 0.64 2.30 23.01
N PRO A 9 1.19 2.99 24.02
CA PRO A 9 0.38 3.88 24.86
C PRO A 9 -0.24 4.99 24.01
N ASP A 10 -1.49 5.36 24.33
CA ASP A 10 -2.28 6.38 23.63
C ASP A 10 -2.61 6.09 22.15
N CYS A 11 -2.49 4.83 21.71
CA CYS A 11 -2.90 4.39 20.39
C CYS A 11 -4.15 3.52 20.42
N ALA A 12 -5.22 3.95 19.74
CA ALA A 12 -6.48 3.19 19.64
C ALA A 12 -6.58 2.32 18.37
N PHE A 13 -5.48 2.17 17.62
CA PHE A 13 -5.51 1.37 16.39
C PHE A 13 -5.74 -0.11 16.72
N LYS A 14 -6.67 -0.72 16.00
CA LYS A 14 -6.91 -2.16 16.00
C LYS A 14 -7.15 -2.62 14.57
N THR A 15 -6.76 -3.86 14.27
CA THR A 15 -7.09 -4.48 12.98
C THR A 15 -8.56 -4.89 12.96
N ASP A 16 -9.17 -4.94 11.78
CA ASP A 16 -10.46 -5.62 11.62
C ASP A 16 -10.30 -7.14 11.75
N ASP A 17 -11.40 -7.89 11.66
CA ASP A 17 -11.39 -9.36 11.72
C ASP A 17 -10.77 -9.97 10.45
N VAL A 18 -9.44 -9.96 10.41
CA VAL A 18 -8.65 -10.38 9.26
C VAL A 18 -7.90 -11.68 9.54
N SER A 19 -7.25 -12.23 8.51
CA SER A 19 -6.33 -13.35 8.71
C SER A 19 -5.14 -12.92 9.59
N GLU A 20 -4.58 -13.85 10.36
CA GLU A 20 -3.47 -13.55 11.27
C GLU A 20 -2.27 -12.91 10.56
N ALA A 21 -1.93 -13.41 9.36
CA ALA A 21 -0.88 -12.84 8.53
C ALA A 21 -1.16 -11.39 8.14
N LEU A 22 -2.42 -11.04 7.84
CA LEU A 22 -2.81 -9.67 7.51
C LEU A 22 -2.85 -8.78 8.75
N ALA A 23 -3.30 -9.29 9.90
CA ALA A 23 -3.29 -8.57 11.16
C ALA A 23 -1.86 -8.16 11.55
N ILE A 24 -0.91 -9.11 11.48
CA ILE A 24 0.52 -8.86 11.74
C ILE A 24 1.08 -7.80 10.78
N ALA A 25 0.74 -7.88 9.49
CA ALA A 25 1.21 -6.93 8.48
C ALA A 25 0.68 -5.50 8.74
N LEU A 26 -0.62 -5.38 9.03
CA LEU A 26 -1.24 -4.10 9.37
C LEU A 26 -0.64 -3.49 10.65
N LEU A 27 -0.43 -4.31 11.69
CA LEU A 27 0.19 -3.86 12.93
C LEU A 27 1.66 -3.42 12.72
N THR A 28 2.41 -4.16 11.90
CA THR A 28 3.81 -3.83 11.57
C THR A 28 3.91 -2.51 10.81
N ASN A 29 3.02 -2.28 9.84
CA ASN A 29 2.97 -1.02 9.10
C ASN A 29 2.57 0.14 10.01
N HIS A 30 1.55 -0.07 10.85
CA HIS A 30 1.12 0.91 11.84
C HIS A 30 2.27 1.30 12.80
N GLY A 31 3.11 0.34 13.21
CA GLY A 31 4.31 0.59 14.01
C GLY A 31 5.27 1.63 13.43
N LEU A 32 5.32 1.80 12.10
CA LEU A 32 6.12 2.83 11.44
C LEU A 32 5.62 4.25 11.74
N ALA A 33 4.31 4.41 12.02
CA ALA A 33 3.74 5.69 12.44
C ALA A 33 4.24 6.11 13.83
N HIS A 34 4.51 5.16 14.73
CA HIS A 34 5.11 5.43 16.04
C HIS A 34 6.61 5.74 15.97
N GLN A 35 7.32 5.21 14.97
CA GLN A 35 8.73 5.48 14.76
C GLN A 35 9.01 6.91 14.26
N ARG A 36 7.98 7.59 13.74
CA ARG A 36 8.03 9.02 13.47
C ARG A 36 7.90 9.77 14.80
N ALA A 37 9.01 9.91 15.51
CA ALA A 37 9.08 10.74 16.71
C ALA A 37 8.51 12.14 16.41
N PRO A 38 7.64 12.71 17.27
CA PRO A 38 7.42 14.14 17.24
C PRO A 38 8.77 14.80 17.55
N TYR A 39 9.29 15.55 16.59
CA TYR A 39 10.49 16.34 16.75
C TYR A 39 10.25 17.37 17.87
N VAL A 40 10.68 17.06 19.08
CA VAL A 40 10.84 18.06 20.15
C VAL A 40 12.18 18.71 19.89
N ALA A 41 12.12 19.91 19.30
CA ALA A 41 13.27 20.74 19.01
C ALA A 41 13.88 21.27 20.32
N THR A 42 14.84 20.55 20.88
CA THR A 42 15.71 21.07 21.95
C THR A 42 17.17 20.64 21.72
N ASP A 43 17.75 21.00 20.58
CA ASP A 43 19.21 21.23 20.47
C ASP A 43 19.57 21.96 19.16
N PRO A 44 20.32 23.08 19.16
CA PRO A 44 20.64 23.83 17.93
C PRO A 44 21.72 23.21 17.04
N MET A 45 22.27 22.02 17.33
CA MET A 45 23.47 21.54 16.64
C MET A 45 23.33 20.13 16.06
N LEU A 46 22.37 19.94 15.17
CA LEU A 46 22.51 19.11 13.96
C LEU A 46 21.25 19.38 13.13
N ALA A 47 21.33 20.23 12.11
CA ALA A 47 20.23 20.33 11.16
C ALA A 47 20.03 18.94 10.54
N PRO A 48 18.87 18.28 10.71
CA PRO A 48 18.56 17.10 9.93
C PRO A 48 18.63 17.51 8.47
N ALA A 49 19.31 16.73 7.63
CA ALA A 49 19.24 16.93 6.19
C ALA A 49 17.76 17.08 5.80
N PRO A 50 17.38 18.10 5.01
CA PRO A 50 15.99 18.34 4.69
C PRO A 50 15.41 17.05 4.12
N GLN A 51 14.54 16.39 4.89
CA GLN A 51 13.73 15.31 4.36
C GLN A 51 12.95 15.95 3.23
N GLY A 52 13.32 15.59 1.99
CA GLY A 52 12.63 16.09 0.82
C GLY A 52 11.12 15.90 0.98
N PRO A 53 10.29 16.69 0.26
CA PRO A 53 8.84 16.58 0.35
C PRO A 53 8.45 15.10 0.29
N ASN A 54 7.78 14.59 1.34
CA ASN A 54 7.27 13.23 1.33
C ASN A 54 6.43 13.11 0.06
N LEU A 55 6.88 12.30 -0.91
CA LEU A 55 6.10 12.12 -2.12
C LEU A 55 4.82 11.39 -1.72
N ASP A 56 3.68 11.96 -2.05
CA ASP A 56 2.43 11.25 -1.87
C ASP A 56 2.41 10.00 -2.75
N CYS A 57 1.86 8.94 -2.18
CA CYS A 57 1.62 7.70 -2.90
C CYS A 57 0.64 7.99 -4.06
N PRO A 58 1.01 7.68 -5.32
CA PRO A 58 0.16 7.97 -6.46
C PRO A 58 -1.12 7.14 -6.36
N ARG A 59 -2.29 7.73 -6.63
CA ARG A 59 -3.56 7.00 -6.60
C ARG A 59 -3.90 6.44 -7.98
N VAL A 60 -4.47 5.24 -8.01
CA VAL A 60 -5.07 4.62 -9.20
C VAL A 60 -6.34 3.89 -8.81
N ASP A 61 -7.38 3.98 -9.63
CA ASP A 61 -8.66 3.31 -9.37
C ASP A 61 -9.14 2.50 -10.59
N VAL A 62 -10.28 1.84 -10.45
CA VAL A 62 -10.90 1.08 -11.54
C VAL A 62 -11.25 1.99 -12.74
N GLY A 63 -11.15 1.44 -13.95
CA GLY A 63 -11.59 2.12 -15.18
C GLY A 63 -10.62 3.15 -15.77
N VAL A 64 -9.35 3.17 -15.34
CA VAL A 64 -8.33 4.06 -15.93
C VAL A 64 -7.83 3.55 -17.28
N SER A 65 -7.44 4.48 -18.15
CA SER A 65 -6.89 4.17 -19.46
C SER A 65 -5.51 3.49 -19.37
N ILE A 66 -5.04 2.89 -20.47
CA ILE A 66 -3.69 2.30 -20.50
C ILE A 66 -2.60 3.37 -20.37
N GLU A 67 -2.84 4.58 -20.87
CA GLU A 67 -1.95 5.73 -20.73
C GLU A 67 -1.88 6.18 -19.27
N GLU A 68 -3.02 6.29 -18.60
CA GLU A 68 -3.10 6.63 -17.18
C GLU A 68 -2.42 5.58 -16.30
N TRP A 69 -2.61 4.30 -16.61
CA TRP A 69 -1.89 3.19 -15.97
C TRP A 69 -0.37 3.29 -16.15
N ASN A 70 0.10 3.58 -17.35
CA ASN A 70 1.54 3.76 -17.62
C ASN A 70 2.12 4.95 -16.84
N VAL A 71 1.37 6.04 -16.73
CA VAL A 71 1.74 7.21 -15.92
C VAL A 71 1.80 6.82 -14.43
N PHE A 72 0.82 6.06 -13.94
CA PHE A 72 0.82 5.55 -12.58
C PHE A 72 2.06 4.70 -12.28
N ILE A 73 2.41 3.73 -13.13
CA ILE A 73 3.59 2.87 -12.92
C ILE A 73 4.87 3.69 -12.83
N ARG A 74 5.05 4.67 -13.72
CA ARG A 74 6.22 5.57 -13.65
C ARG A 74 6.28 6.37 -12.36
N ARG A 75 5.13 6.89 -11.90
CA ARG A 75 5.03 7.62 -10.62
C ARG A 75 5.28 6.70 -9.43
N TRP A 76 4.77 5.48 -9.47
CA TRP A 76 4.96 4.45 -8.47
C TRP A 76 6.45 4.09 -8.33
N GLU A 77 7.16 3.88 -9.43
CA GLU A 77 8.60 3.58 -9.39
C GLU A 77 9.43 4.72 -8.77
N VAL A 78 9.10 5.97 -9.10
CA VAL A 78 9.73 7.15 -8.48
C VAL A 78 9.42 7.22 -6.99
N PHE A 79 8.15 7.03 -6.60
CA PHE A 79 7.72 7.01 -5.21
C PHE A 79 8.43 5.90 -4.42
N ARG A 80 8.46 4.68 -4.96
CA ARG A 80 9.14 3.51 -4.37
C ARG A 80 10.62 3.78 -4.13
N SER A 81 11.30 4.31 -5.16
CA SER A 81 12.73 4.57 -5.12
C SER A 81 13.10 5.69 -4.15
N ARG A 82 12.31 6.77 -4.11
CA ARG A 82 12.58 7.90 -3.20
C ARG A 82 12.20 7.63 -1.75
N SER A 83 11.22 6.77 -1.51
CA SER A 83 10.75 6.46 -0.16
C SER A 83 11.51 5.28 0.48
N GLY A 84 12.49 4.69 -0.21
CA GLY A 84 13.28 3.57 0.31
C GLY A 84 12.48 2.28 0.51
N ILE A 85 11.39 2.10 -0.24
CA ILE A 85 10.50 0.95 -0.10
C ILE A 85 11.16 -0.30 -0.70
N GLY A 86 11.53 -1.24 0.16
CA GLY A 86 12.12 -2.52 -0.24
C GLY A 86 11.10 -3.51 -0.83
N ASN A 87 11.59 -4.57 -1.47
CA ASN A 87 10.76 -5.57 -2.15
C ASN A 87 9.72 -6.25 -1.24
N ALA A 88 10.02 -6.43 0.05
CA ALA A 88 9.09 -7.02 1.01
C ALA A 88 7.90 -6.09 1.35
N GLN A 89 8.10 -4.77 1.29
CA GLN A 89 7.10 -3.76 1.64
C GLN A 89 6.35 -3.23 0.41
N ALA A 90 6.94 -3.39 -0.77
CA ALA A 90 6.41 -2.86 -2.01
C ALA A 90 4.99 -3.34 -2.35
N PRO A 91 4.60 -4.61 -2.14
CA PRO A 91 3.23 -5.06 -2.41
C PRO A 91 2.20 -4.34 -1.54
N PHE A 92 2.45 -4.25 -0.24
CA PHE A 92 1.56 -3.56 0.70
C PHE A 92 1.44 -2.08 0.40
N GLN A 93 2.56 -1.43 0.08
CA GLN A 93 2.56 -0.02 -0.24
C GLN A 93 1.89 0.26 -1.60
N LEU A 94 1.99 -0.65 -2.56
CA LEU A 94 1.26 -0.57 -3.83
C LEU A 94 -0.24 -0.74 -3.61
N PHE A 95 -0.65 -1.64 -2.71
CA PHE A 95 -2.06 -1.79 -2.32
C PHE A 95 -2.60 -0.50 -1.68
N GLN A 96 -1.82 0.19 -0.85
CA GLN A 96 -2.21 1.50 -0.31
C GLN A 96 -2.33 2.59 -1.38
N CYS A 97 -1.72 2.42 -2.56
CA CYS A 97 -1.86 3.30 -3.71
C CYS A 97 -3.09 3.01 -4.58
N ALA A 98 -3.76 1.88 -4.37
CA ALA A 98 -5.08 1.64 -4.94
C ALA A 98 -6.12 2.57 -4.31
N GLY A 99 -7.06 3.04 -5.12
CA GLY A 99 -8.30 3.67 -4.66
C GLY A 99 -9.20 2.66 -3.94
N PRO A 100 -10.22 3.13 -3.21
CA PRO A 100 -11.08 2.27 -2.41
C PRO A 100 -11.81 1.21 -3.26
N GLU A 101 -12.34 1.57 -4.44
CA GLU A 101 -13.07 0.62 -5.28
C GLU A 101 -12.16 -0.47 -5.84
N LEU A 102 -10.95 -0.09 -6.29
CA LEU A 102 -9.93 -1.02 -6.74
C LEU A 102 -9.42 -1.92 -5.61
N GLY A 103 -9.18 -1.37 -4.41
CA GLY A 103 -8.76 -2.11 -3.23
C GLY A 103 -9.77 -3.18 -2.84
N ASP A 104 -11.05 -2.81 -2.78
CA ASP A 104 -12.14 -3.74 -2.48
C ASP A 104 -12.27 -4.82 -3.55
N SER A 105 -12.12 -4.45 -4.82
CA SER A 105 -12.15 -5.40 -5.95
C SER A 105 -10.98 -6.38 -5.86
N LEU A 106 -9.80 -5.93 -5.43
CA LEU A 106 -8.59 -6.74 -5.26
C LEU A 106 -8.79 -7.78 -4.18
N LEU A 107 -9.34 -7.37 -3.03
CA LEU A 107 -9.63 -8.27 -1.93
C LEU A 107 -10.74 -9.28 -2.25
N LYS A 108 -11.78 -8.85 -2.99
CA LYS A 108 -12.85 -9.74 -3.47
C LYS A 108 -12.32 -10.79 -4.46
N ALA A 109 -11.42 -10.39 -5.36
CA ALA A 109 -10.85 -11.28 -6.36
C ALA A 109 -9.83 -12.26 -5.75
N ASN A 110 -9.01 -11.78 -4.82
CA ASN A 110 -8.01 -12.57 -4.13
C ASN A 110 -7.67 -11.94 -2.77
N ALA A 111 -8.11 -12.56 -1.69
CA ALA A 111 -7.90 -12.08 -0.33
C ALA A 111 -6.42 -11.99 0.09
N THR A 112 -5.50 -12.69 -0.60
CA THR A 112 -4.06 -12.69 -0.29
C THR A 112 -3.23 -11.89 -1.29
N VAL A 113 -3.87 -11.11 -2.17
CA VAL A 113 -3.20 -10.39 -3.27
C VAL A 113 -2.13 -9.40 -2.81
N ALA A 114 -2.30 -8.78 -1.64
CA ALA A 114 -1.31 -7.87 -1.04
C ALA A 114 -0.10 -8.60 -0.42
N SER A 115 -0.22 -9.90 -0.16
CA SER A 115 0.84 -10.76 0.43
C SER A 115 1.66 -11.49 -0.64
N GLY A 116 1.26 -11.36 -1.91
CA GLY A 116 1.94 -11.96 -3.05
C GLY A 116 3.21 -11.20 -3.47
N SER A 117 3.81 -11.63 -4.58
CA SER A 117 4.94 -10.91 -5.14
C SER A 117 4.50 -9.57 -5.73
N LEU A 118 5.38 -8.56 -5.68
CA LEU A 118 5.12 -7.26 -6.30
C LEU A 118 4.71 -7.35 -7.78
N PRO A 119 5.37 -8.15 -8.65
CA PRO A 119 4.95 -8.25 -10.06
C PRO A 119 3.57 -8.88 -10.22
N ASP A 120 3.18 -9.83 -9.36
CA ASP A 120 1.83 -10.41 -9.39
C ASP A 120 0.79 -9.37 -9.02
N LEU A 121 1.06 -8.56 -7.98
CA LEU A 121 0.17 -7.48 -7.57
C LEU A 121 0.08 -6.38 -8.65
N ILE A 122 1.19 -5.96 -9.27
CA ILE A 122 1.17 -5.01 -10.40
C ILE A 122 0.31 -5.54 -11.54
N THR A 123 0.41 -6.83 -11.83
CA THR A 123 -0.40 -7.49 -12.87
C THR A 123 -1.88 -7.51 -12.51
N ALA A 124 -2.22 -7.85 -11.27
CA ALA A 124 -3.60 -7.89 -10.78
C ALA A 124 -4.24 -6.49 -10.74
N VAL A 125 -3.52 -5.50 -10.20
CA VAL A 125 -3.95 -4.08 -10.19
C VAL A 125 -4.14 -3.63 -11.64
N GLY A 126 -3.16 -3.86 -12.51
CA GLY A 126 -3.23 -3.49 -13.92
C GLY A 126 -4.37 -4.19 -14.67
N PHE A 127 -4.69 -5.42 -14.33
CA PHE A 127 -5.84 -6.12 -14.92
C PHE A 127 -7.15 -5.41 -14.54
N MET A 128 -7.34 -5.14 -13.25
CA MET A 128 -8.59 -4.58 -12.74
C MET A 128 -8.81 -3.10 -13.02
N THR A 129 -7.72 -2.33 -13.15
CA THR A 129 -7.81 -0.96 -13.62
C THR A 129 -8.30 -0.87 -15.06
N ARG A 130 -7.98 -1.88 -15.90
CA ARG A 130 -8.30 -1.89 -17.34
C ARG A 130 -9.63 -2.58 -17.70
N THR A 131 -10.23 -3.37 -16.81
CA THR A 131 -11.37 -4.26 -17.17
C THR A 131 -12.77 -3.65 -17.07
N TYR A 132 -12.94 -2.37 -16.71
CA TYR A 132 -14.26 -1.71 -16.81
C TYR A 132 -14.64 -1.27 -18.24
N ALA A 133 -13.84 -1.61 -19.24
CA ALA A 133 -14.24 -1.60 -20.66
C ALA A 133 -14.71 -3.00 -21.12
N GLY A 134 -15.72 -3.57 -20.43
CA GLY A 134 -16.62 -4.57 -21.01
C GLY A 134 -16.07 -5.94 -21.39
N ARG A 135 -15.49 -6.72 -20.46
CA ARG A 135 -15.36 -8.17 -20.66
C ARG A 135 -15.38 -8.99 -19.37
N CYS A 136 -16.24 -10.00 -19.37
CA CYS A 136 -16.54 -10.92 -18.28
C CYS A 136 -15.30 -11.62 -17.72
N TRP A 137 -15.33 -11.81 -16.40
CA TRP A 137 -14.37 -12.54 -15.59
C TRP A 137 -14.25 -13.99 -16.07
N GLY A 138 -13.07 -14.38 -16.57
CA GLY A 138 -12.65 -15.78 -16.65
C GLY A 138 -11.82 -16.13 -15.41
N PRO A 139 -11.90 -17.36 -14.89
CA PRO A 139 -11.17 -17.73 -13.67
C PRO A 139 -9.66 -17.69 -13.94
N LEU A 140 -8.94 -16.90 -13.15
CA LEU A 140 -7.49 -16.95 -13.07
C LEU A 140 -7.12 -18.28 -12.41
N THR A 141 -6.77 -19.27 -13.23
CA THR A 141 -6.06 -20.46 -12.76
C THR A 141 -4.65 -20.05 -12.35
N PHE A 142 -4.38 -20.13 -11.05
CA PHE A 142 -3.03 -20.14 -10.46
C PHE A 142 -2.29 -21.42 -10.83
#